data_AF-A0A3D0M1Y2-F1
#
_entry.id   AF-A0A3D0M1Y2-F1
#
_cell.length_a   1.000
_cell.length_b   1.000
_cell.length_c   1.000
_cell.angle_alpha   90.00
_cell.angle_beta   90.00
_cell.angle_gamma   90.00
#
_symmetry.space_group_name_H-M   'P 1'
#
loop_
_entity.id
_entity.type
_entity.pdbx_description
1 polymer ?
#
loop_
_entity_poly.entity_id
_entity_poly.type
_entity_poly.pdbx_seq_one_letter_code
_entity_poly.pdbx_strand_id
1 'polypeptide(L)'
;MQRYKTQEDYYMAVIDVNAKIEAWKNKLLDLGKRNRLLNYRETKRSSLKILSPECFELYRSFVQEEKPLIFPNITDISESDEENEEEYYYPIKTNQSPKETQRTLKSLRDKAKTALEEQGVNILYLSFGFLKWTESEPSPIFRRQRSSAIG
;
A
#
# COMPACT_ATOMS: atom_id res chain seq x y z
N MET A 1 -42.94 5.10 -24.81
CA MET A 1 -42.54 6.43 -25.33
C MET A 1 -41.17 6.76 -24.71
N GLN A 2 -40.08 6.56 -25.45
CA GLN A 2 -38.72 6.80 -24.96
C GLN A 2 -38.42 8.31 -25.02
N ARG A 3 -38.09 8.92 -23.89
CA ARG A 3 -37.57 10.30 -23.84
C ARG A 3 -36.13 10.28 -24.34
N TYR A 4 -35.91 10.82 -25.53
CA TYR A 4 -34.56 11.04 -26.05
C TYR A 4 -33.92 12.20 -25.28
N LYS A 5 -32.69 11.99 -24.75
CA LYS A 5 -31.91 13.04 -24.08
C LYS A 5 -31.50 14.10 -25.10
N THR A 6 -31.70 15.37 -24.76
CA THR A 6 -31.38 16.48 -25.66
C THR A 6 -29.88 16.78 -25.67
N GLN A 7 -29.41 17.56 -26.65
CA GLN A 7 -28.03 18.03 -26.72
C GLN A 7 -27.62 18.81 -25.45
N GLU A 8 -28.57 19.52 -24.85
CA GLU A 8 -28.40 20.24 -23.58
C GLU A 8 -28.21 19.28 -22.40
N ASP A 9 -29.00 18.18 -22.33
CA ASP A 9 -28.83 17.16 -21.29
C ASP A 9 -27.44 16.50 -21.34
N TYR A 10 -26.91 16.28 -22.55
CA TYR A 10 -25.56 15.76 -22.75
C TYR A 10 -24.50 16.78 -22.32
N TYR A 11 -24.62 18.04 -22.73
CA TYR A 11 -23.68 19.08 -22.34
C TYR A 11 -23.67 19.31 -20.82
N MET A 12 -24.84 19.31 -20.18
CA MET A 12 -24.95 19.43 -18.72
C MET A 12 -24.34 18.21 -18.01
N ALA A 13 -24.57 17.00 -18.51
CA ALA A 13 -23.95 15.79 -17.97
C ALA A 13 -22.42 15.79 -18.13
N VAL A 14 -21.90 16.26 -19.27
CA VAL A 14 -20.45 16.39 -19.52
C VAL A 14 -19.83 17.44 -18.60
N ILE A 15 -20.49 18.57 -18.37
CA ILE A 15 -20.04 19.60 -17.41
C ILE A 15 -20.01 19.04 -15.99
N ASP A 16 -21.03 18.29 -15.56
CA ASP A 16 -21.07 17.63 -14.24
C ASP A 16 -19.95 16.59 -14.07
N VAL A 17 -19.69 15.78 -15.11
CA VAL A 17 -18.57 14.82 -15.09
C VAL A 17 -17.22 15.53 -15.03
N ASN A 18 -17.02 16.59 -15.80
CA ASN A 18 -15.79 17.38 -15.77
C ASN A 18 -15.58 18.06 -14.40
N ALA A 19 -16.64 18.59 -13.80
CA ALA A 19 -16.58 19.15 -12.45
C ALA A 19 -16.22 18.09 -11.40
N LYS A 20 -16.76 16.86 -11.52
CA LYS A 20 -16.37 15.72 -10.68
C LYS A 20 -14.91 15.32 -10.89
N ILE A 21 -14.45 15.27 -12.14
CA ILE A 21 -13.06 14.97 -12.47
C ILE A 21 -12.12 16.03 -11.88
N GLU A 22 -12.43 17.32 -12.02
CA GLU A 22 -11.63 18.40 -11.42
C GLU A 22 -11.64 18.35 -9.89
N ALA A 23 -12.79 18.05 -9.28
CA ALA A 23 -12.85 17.83 -7.84
C ALA A 23 -11.97 16.63 -7.41
N TRP A 24 -11.95 15.55 -8.19
CA TRP A 24 -11.09 14.40 -7.93
C TRP A 24 -9.61 14.71 -8.15
N LYS A 25 -9.24 15.45 -9.20
CA LYS A 25 -7.87 15.91 -9.43
C LYS A 25 -7.37 16.77 -8.28
N ASN A 26 -8.17 17.73 -7.83
CA ASN A 26 -7.80 18.61 -6.71
C ASN A 26 -7.71 17.84 -5.38
N LYS A 27 -8.59 16.86 -5.15
CA LYS A 27 -8.47 15.94 -4.00
C LYS A 27 -7.24 15.04 -4.10
N LEU A 28 -6.85 14.66 -5.32
CA LEU A 28 -5.65 13.88 -5.58
C LEU A 28 -4.41 14.72 -5.27
N LEU A 29 -4.34 15.96 -5.78
CA LEU A 29 -3.24 16.92 -5.63
C LEU A 29 -3.27 17.65 -4.27
N ASP A 30 -3.54 16.92 -3.19
CA ASP A 30 -3.71 17.52 -1.88
C ASP A 30 -2.38 18.03 -1.30
N LEU A 31 -2.21 19.35 -1.34
CA LEU A 31 -1.10 20.09 -0.73
C LEU A 31 -1.15 20.05 0.81
N GLY A 32 -2.31 19.76 1.40
CA GLY A 32 -2.56 19.70 2.84
C GLY A 32 -2.03 18.44 3.54
N LYS A 33 -1.26 17.60 2.83
CA LYS A 33 -0.71 16.32 3.32
C LYS A 33 -1.76 15.27 3.72
N ARG A 34 -3.06 15.46 3.45
CA ARG A 34 -4.13 14.52 3.85
C ARG A 34 -4.23 13.37 2.85
N ASN A 35 -3.87 13.57 1.59
CA ASN A 35 -3.71 12.46 0.65
C ASN A 35 -2.50 11.60 1.06
N ARG A 36 -2.79 10.46 1.68
CA ARG A 36 -1.81 9.46 2.14
C ARG A 36 -1.11 8.72 1.01
N LEU A 37 -1.63 8.75 -0.23
CA LEU A 37 -0.95 8.21 -1.40
C LEU A 37 0.23 9.11 -1.81
N LEU A 38 0.05 10.44 -1.73
CA LEU A 38 1.14 11.38 -2.00
C LEU A 38 2.03 11.63 -0.78
N ASN A 39 1.47 11.52 0.44
CA ASN A 39 2.13 11.85 1.70
C ASN A 39 2.18 10.62 2.60
N TYR A 40 2.70 9.51 2.07
CA TYR A 40 2.78 8.28 2.81
C TYR A 40 3.66 8.44 4.05
N ARG A 41 3.12 8.04 5.20
CA ARG A 41 3.85 7.93 6.46
C ARG A 41 3.80 6.49 6.91
N GLU A 42 4.96 5.92 7.19
CA GLU A 42 5.06 4.61 7.81
C GLU A 42 4.40 4.70 9.19
N THR A 43 3.44 3.81 9.47
CA THR A 43 2.87 3.66 10.81
C THR A 43 3.09 2.23 11.28
N LYS A 44 3.43 2.08 12.56
CA LYS A 44 3.82 0.78 13.14
C LYS A 44 2.79 -0.33 12.93
N ARG A 45 1.50 0.00 12.77
CA ARG A 45 0.37 -0.96 12.76
C ARG A 45 -0.46 -0.94 11.46
N SER A 46 -0.08 -0.14 10.48
CA SER A 46 -0.74 -0.09 9.16
C SER A 46 0.23 -0.29 8.01
N SER A 47 1.50 -0.49 8.29
CA SER A 47 2.53 -0.73 7.28
C SER A 47 3.60 -1.65 7.83
N LEU A 48 4.00 -2.61 7.00
CA LEU A 48 5.12 -3.48 7.24
C LEU A 48 6.12 -3.25 6.10
N LYS A 49 7.38 -2.98 6.43
CA LYS A 49 8.44 -2.80 5.44
C LYS A 49 9.31 -4.05 5.41
N ILE A 50 9.41 -4.64 4.23
CA ILE A 50 10.35 -5.74 3.94
C ILE A 50 11.72 -5.11 3.67
N LEU A 51 12.74 -5.59 4.37
CA LEU A 51 14.14 -5.17 4.25
C LEU A 51 14.95 -6.13 3.39
N SER A 52 14.65 -7.43 3.48
CA SER A 52 15.21 -8.50 2.66
C SER A 52 14.09 -9.49 2.33
N PRO A 53 14.02 -10.05 1.12
CA PRO A 53 14.94 -9.85 -0.02
C PRO A 53 14.77 -8.46 -0.66
N GLU A 54 15.70 -8.09 -1.55
CA GLU A 54 15.61 -6.84 -2.31
C GLU A 54 14.35 -6.80 -3.20
N CYS A 55 13.94 -5.59 -3.59
CA CYS A 55 12.73 -5.34 -4.37
C CYS A 55 12.63 -6.21 -5.64
N PHE A 56 13.71 -6.35 -6.40
CA PHE A 56 13.71 -7.12 -7.65
C PHE A 56 13.58 -8.62 -7.40
N GLU A 57 14.29 -9.15 -6.41
CA GLU A 57 14.20 -10.56 -6.01
C GLU A 57 12.83 -10.90 -5.42
N LEU A 58 12.25 -9.98 -4.63
CA LEU A 58 10.90 -10.09 -4.13
C LEU A 58 9.88 -10.10 -5.28
N TYR A 59 10.04 -9.23 -6.27
CA TYR A 59 9.15 -9.19 -7.44
C TYR A 59 9.24 -10.50 -8.25
N ARG A 60 10.46 -10.97 -8.53
CA ARG A 60 10.67 -12.22 -9.25
C ARG A 60 10.02 -13.40 -8.53
N SER A 61 10.35 -13.60 -7.25
CA SER A 61 9.84 -14.73 -6.48
C SER A 61 8.32 -14.66 -6.22
N PHE A 62 7.78 -13.50 -5.85
CA PHE A 62 6.38 -13.37 -5.46
C PHE A 62 5.44 -13.18 -6.66
N VAL A 63 5.84 -12.38 -7.65
CA VAL A 63 4.98 -12.01 -8.79
C VAL A 63 5.17 -12.94 -9.98
N GLN A 64 6.42 -13.30 -10.33
CA GLN A 64 6.67 -14.14 -11.51
C GLN A 64 6.58 -15.63 -11.19
N GLU A 65 7.10 -16.04 -10.03
CA GLU A 65 7.14 -17.45 -9.60
C GLU A 65 5.97 -17.84 -8.69
N GLU A 66 5.10 -16.88 -8.34
CA GLU A 66 3.93 -17.05 -7.45
C GLU A 66 4.26 -17.73 -6.10
N LYS A 67 5.50 -17.60 -5.62
CA LYS A 67 5.90 -18.19 -4.34
C LYS A 67 5.29 -17.40 -3.19
N PRO A 68 4.71 -18.06 -2.18
CA PRO A 68 4.12 -17.36 -1.04
C PRO A 68 5.18 -16.64 -0.22
N LEU A 69 4.83 -15.47 0.32
CA LEU A 69 5.66 -14.78 1.31
C LEU A 69 5.51 -15.46 2.66
N ILE A 70 6.61 -16.05 3.14
CA ILE A 70 6.66 -16.74 4.44
C ILE A 70 7.31 -15.81 5.47
N PHE A 71 6.56 -15.49 6.52
CA PHE A 71 7.01 -14.66 7.63
C PHE A 71 7.31 -15.52 8.87
N PRO A 72 8.25 -15.08 9.74
CA PRO A 72 8.58 -15.78 10.98
C PRO A 72 7.35 -16.00 11.87
N ASN A 73 7.10 -17.22 12.37
CA ASN A 73 6.01 -17.49 13.30
C ASN A 73 6.45 -17.28 14.76
N ILE A 74 5.54 -16.88 15.65
CA ILE A 74 5.83 -16.66 17.08
C ILE A 74 6.15 -17.98 17.79
N THR A 75 5.52 -19.09 17.41
CA THR A 75 5.79 -20.41 18.01
C THR A 75 7.23 -20.85 17.80
N ASP A 76 7.79 -20.59 16.61
CA ASP A 76 9.18 -20.90 16.27
C ASP A 76 10.19 -20.06 17.09
N ILE A 77 9.72 -19.04 17.79
CA ILE A 77 10.54 -18.06 18.53
C ILE A 77 10.38 -18.24 20.05
N SER A 78 9.29 -18.88 20.49
CA SER A 78 9.09 -19.23 21.91
C SER A 78 9.75 -20.53 22.33
N GLU A 79 10.10 -21.40 21.36
CA GLU A 79 10.82 -22.66 21.60
C GLU A 79 12.34 -22.50 21.61
N SER A 80 12.85 -21.34 21.18
CA SER A 80 14.25 -20.97 21.35
C SER A 80 14.41 -20.30 22.72
N ASP A 81 14.99 -21.02 23.68
CA ASP A 81 15.50 -20.45 24.93
C ASP A 81 16.29 -19.15 24.61
N GLU A 82 16.15 -18.12 25.46
CA GLU A 82 16.83 -16.81 25.34
C GLU A 82 18.38 -16.91 25.24
N GLU A 83 18.94 -18.12 25.37
CA GLU A 83 20.37 -18.45 25.38
C GLU A 83 20.90 -18.99 24.03
N ASN A 84 20.05 -19.46 23.11
CA ASN A 84 20.47 -19.88 21.76
C ASN A 84 20.04 -18.85 20.72
N GLU A 85 20.89 -17.85 20.55
CA GLU A 85 20.83 -16.85 19.49
C GLU A 85 21.25 -17.46 18.13
N GLU A 86 20.82 -18.69 17.82
CA GLU A 86 20.93 -19.19 16.45
C GLU A 86 20.06 -18.29 15.57
N GLU A 87 20.71 -17.42 14.80
CA GLU A 87 20.08 -16.50 13.86
C GLU A 87 19.28 -17.32 12.84
N TYR A 88 18.03 -17.64 13.16
CA TYR A 88 17.17 -18.41 12.27
C TYR A 88 17.09 -17.66 10.94
N TYR A 89 17.54 -18.31 9.88
CA TYR A 89 17.58 -17.70 8.56
C TYR A 89 16.16 -17.66 8.00
N TYR A 90 15.46 -16.56 8.29
CA TYR A 90 14.20 -16.26 7.64
C TYR A 90 14.47 -15.62 6.27
N PRO A 91 13.84 -16.11 5.19
CA PRO A 91 14.03 -15.55 3.85
C PRO A 91 13.55 -14.09 3.78
N ILE A 92 12.61 -13.71 4.64
CA ILE A 92 12.06 -12.36 4.74
C ILE A 92 12.48 -11.70 6.06
N LYS A 93 13.22 -10.60 5.98
CA LYS A 93 13.52 -9.72 7.11
C LYS A 93 12.67 -8.45 7.02
N THR A 94 12.09 -8.01 8.12
CA THR A 94 11.21 -6.83 8.18
C THR A 94 11.80 -5.73 9.08
N ASN A 95 11.19 -4.56 9.10
CA ASN A 95 11.59 -3.44 9.96
C ASN A 95 11.13 -3.56 11.42
N GLN A 96 10.60 -4.71 11.84
CA GLN A 96 10.01 -4.93 13.16
C GLN A 96 10.50 -6.26 13.74
N SER A 97 10.45 -6.42 15.06
CA SER A 97 10.68 -7.74 15.67
C SER A 97 9.68 -8.76 15.11
N PRO A 98 10.00 -10.06 15.08
CA PRO A 98 9.06 -11.07 14.58
C PRO A 98 7.69 -11.05 15.27
N LYS A 99 7.68 -10.83 16.59
CA LYS A 99 6.45 -10.70 17.40
C LYS A 99 5.60 -9.50 16.97
N GLU A 100 6.24 -8.36 16.70
CA GLU A 100 5.56 -7.17 16.19
C GLU A 100 5.11 -7.35 14.74
N THR A 101 5.93 -7.96 13.90
CA THR A 101 5.61 -8.32 12.52
C THR A 101 4.32 -9.12 12.47
N GLN A 102 4.19 -10.15 13.29
CA GLN A 102 3.01 -10.99 13.38
C GLN A 102 1.76 -10.21 13.85
N ARG A 103 1.92 -9.32 14.85
CA ARG A 103 0.82 -8.42 15.26
C ARG A 103 0.40 -7.48 14.13
N THR A 104 1.35 -6.96 13.36
CA THR A 104 1.09 -6.07 12.23
C THR A 104 0.42 -6.81 11.08
N LEU A 105 0.89 -8.01 10.71
CA LEU A 105 0.28 -8.88 9.70
C LEU A 105 -1.16 -9.24 10.07
N LYS A 106 -1.40 -9.61 11.33
CA LYS A 106 -2.76 -9.85 11.83
C LYS A 106 -3.65 -8.61 11.67
N SER A 107 -3.18 -7.45 12.11
CA SER A 107 -3.96 -6.21 11.96
C SER A 107 -4.21 -5.83 10.51
N LEU A 108 -3.26 -6.07 9.60
CA LEU A 108 -3.43 -5.82 8.16
C LEU A 108 -4.50 -6.76 7.58
N ARG A 109 -4.41 -8.05 7.88
CA ARG A 109 -5.38 -9.06 7.46
C ARG A 109 -6.79 -8.72 7.94
N ASP A 110 -6.95 -8.42 9.23
CA ASP A 110 -8.26 -8.15 9.82
C ASP A 110 -8.91 -6.93 9.13
N LYS A 111 -8.17 -5.82 8.98
CA LYS A 111 -8.66 -4.63 8.29
C LYS A 111 -9.01 -4.88 6.82
N ALA A 112 -8.14 -5.61 6.11
CA ALA A 112 -8.37 -5.94 4.71
C ALA A 112 -9.63 -6.79 4.53
N LYS A 113 -9.81 -7.79 5.40
CA LYS A 113 -10.99 -8.65 5.42
C LYS A 113 -12.25 -7.84 5.73
N THR A 114 -12.25 -7.02 6.77
CA THR A 114 -13.39 -6.14 7.11
C THR A 114 -13.75 -5.22 5.96
N ALA A 115 -12.78 -4.55 5.33
CA ALA A 115 -13.06 -3.66 4.20
C ALA A 115 -13.65 -4.40 2.99
N LEU A 116 -13.18 -5.62 2.73
CA LEU A 116 -13.72 -6.45 1.66
C LEU A 116 -15.14 -6.92 1.98
N GLU A 117 -15.41 -7.37 3.21
CA GLU A 117 -16.71 -7.91 3.63
C GLU A 117 -17.78 -6.81 3.77
N GLU A 118 -17.42 -5.65 4.33
CA GLU A 118 -18.38 -4.57 4.64
C GLU A 118 -18.57 -3.60 3.46
N GLN A 119 -17.52 -3.32 2.70
CA GLN A 119 -17.53 -2.27 1.67
C GLN A 119 -17.23 -2.81 0.27
N GLY A 120 -16.87 -4.08 0.12
CA GLY A 120 -16.49 -4.67 -1.16
C GLY A 120 -15.19 -4.10 -1.73
N VAL A 121 -14.35 -3.44 -0.92
CA VAL A 121 -13.13 -2.77 -1.38
C VAL A 121 -11.86 -3.47 -0.91
N ASN A 122 -10.88 -3.60 -1.81
CA ASN A 122 -9.53 -4.04 -1.43
C ASN A 122 -8.71 -2.84 -0.94
N ILE A 123 -8.15 -2.95 0.26
CA ILE A 123 -7.33 -1.90 0.87
C ILE A 123 -5.90 -2.35 1.19
N LEU A 124 -5.55 -3.62 0.94
CA LEU A 124 -4.22 -4.16 1.22
C LEU A 124 -3.41 -4.24 -0.07
N TYR A 125 -2.28 -3.53 -0.07
CA TYR A 125 -1.42 -3.39 -1.25
C TYR A 125 0.04 -3.62 -0.89
N LEU A 126 0.72 -4.44 -1.69
CA LEU A 126 2.18 -4.53 -1.73
C LEU A 126 2.71 -3.47 -2.69
N SER A 127 3.75 -2.74 -2.31
CA SER A 127 4.36 -1.70 -3.14
C SER A 127 5.86 -1.87 -3.20
N PHE A 128 6.43 -1.80 -4.42
CA PHE A 128 7.85 -1.98 -4.71
C PHE A 128 8.67 -0.67 -4.60
N GLY A 129 8.27 0.21 -3.69
CA GLY A 129 8.94 1.49 -3.45
C GLY A 129 8.03 2.69 -3.67
N PHE A 130 8.67 3.87 -3.68
CA PHE A 130 7.98 5.14 -3.85
C PHE A 130 8.78 6.02 -4.80
N LEU A 131 8.06 6.67 -5.72
CA LEU A 131 8.63 7.71 -6.55
C LEU A 131 8.91 8.95 -5.69
N LYS A 132 10.15 9.43 -5.74
CA LYS A 132 10.54 10.73 -5.18
C LYS A 132 10.54 11.72 -6.34
N TRP A 133 9.76 12.79 -6.22
CA TRP A 133 9.73 13.86 -7.21
C TRP A 133 9.73 15.22 -6.50
N THR A 134 10.44 16.19 -7.09
CA THR A 134 10.56 17.57 -6.62
C THR A 134 10.13 18.50 -7.76
N GLU A 135 9.30 19.49 -7.46
CA GLU A 135 8.69 20.41 -8.44
C GLU A 135 9.64 21.54 -8.88
N SER A 136 10.79 21.70 -8.21
CA SER A 136 11.83 22.69 -8.52
C SER A 136 13.20 22.26 -7.95
N GLU A 137 14.27 22.94 -8.41
CA GLU A 137 15.69 22.86 -7.98
C GLU A 137 15.89 22.34 -6.54
N PRO A 138 16.96 21.55 -6.28
CA PRO A 138 17.00 20.49 -5.27
C PRO A 138 16.77 21.05 -3.86
N SER A 139 15.50 21.15 -3.48
CA SER A 139 15.10 21.39 -2.12
C SER A 139 15.17 20.05 -1.37
N PRO A 140 15.78 19.99 -0.17
CA PRO A 140 16.05 18.74 0.55
C PRO A 140 14.79 18.08 1.15
N ILE A 141 13.60 18.44 0.68
CA ILE A 141 12.32 18.04 1.26
C ILE A 141 11.73 16.92 0.42
N PHE A 142 12.03 15.68 0.80
CA PHE A 142 11.56 14.48 0.11
C PHE A 142 10.06 14.24 0.31
N ARG A 143 9.29 14.18 -0.79
CA ARG A 143 7.92 13.63 -0.83
C ARG A 143 7.93 12.31 -1.61
N ARG A 144 7.23 11.28 -1.11
CA ARG A 144 7.22 9.89 -1.64
C ARG A 144 5.81 9.50 -2.08
N GLN A 145 5.64 9.17 -3.36
CA GLN A 145 4.39 8.77 -4.02
C GLN A 145 4.40 7.27 -4.37
N ARG A 146 3.28 6.55 -4.23
CA ARG A 146 3.18 5.14 -4.66
C ARG A 146 2.92 5.06 -6.17
N SER A 147 3.71 4.25 -6.88
CA SER A 147 3.28 3.68 -8.15
C SER A 147 2.66 2.32 -7.84
N SER A 148 1.36 2.15 -8.12
CA SER A 148 0.69 0.86 -8.08
C SER A 148 0.33 0.51 -9.52
N ALA A 149 0.96 -0.53 -10.06
CA ALA A 149 0.51 -1.14 -11.30
C ALA A 149 -0.86 -1.77 -11.05
N ILE A 150 -1.82 -1.45 -11.91
CA ILE A 150 -3.13 -2.09 -12.00
C ILE A 150 -2.93 -3.35 -12.85
N GLY A 151 -3.24 -4.49 -12.27
CA GLY A 151 -3.40 -5.80 -12.89
C GLY A 151 -4.34 -6.61 -12.01
#